data_AF-A0AA86VC01-F1
#
_entry.id   AF-A0AA86VC01-F1
#
_cell.length_a   1.000
_cell.length_b   1.000
_cell.length_c   1.000
_cell.angle_alpha   90.00
_cell.angle_beta   90.00
_cell.angle_gamma   90.00
#
_symmetry.space_group_name_H-M   'P 1'
#
loop_
_entity.id
_entity.type
_entity.pdbx_description
1 polymer ?
#
loop_
_entity_poly.entity_id
_entity_poly.type
_entity_poly.pdbx_seq_one_letter_code
_entity_poly.pdbx_strand_id
1 'polypeptide(L)'
;MDGMSVRTSMVGRNERHDGRNWMEDKRGSLMVVATVIATMTFQIAINPPGGVWQAKTDDQQGCEAGKICQAGTSVLAFSSSNQRLKYEIFILLCTISFSASLTTIILLLCGVSLRNKFIMWFFTIVLSISVICTAGAYAICIWMILNPLNKLVGRITLYYALFWGGFTVLICVAIFCRLAFWILKSFFRFLCCRRKNITGSV
;
A
#
# COMPACT_ATOMS: atom_id res chain seq x y z
N MET A 1 -31.82 -42.60 -18.89
CA MET A 1 -30.43 -42.40 -18.39
C MET A 1 -30.20 -40.94 -17.99
N ASP A 2 -31.26 -40.22 -17.57
CA ASP A 2 -31.31 -38.76 -17.60
C ASP A 2 -31.04 -38.09 -16.23
N GLY A 3 -30.91 -38.89 -15.16
CA GLY A 3 -30.69 -38.40 -13.80
C GLY A 3 -29.27 -37.89 -13.52
N MET A 4 -28.28 -38.20 -14.36
CA MET A 4 -26.87 -37.80 -14.14
C MET A 4 -26.57 -36.41 -14.72
N SER A 5 -27.23 -36.02 -15.82
CA SER A 5 -27.09 -34.70 -16.48
C SER A 5 -27.68 -33.54 -15.65
N VAL A 6 -28.77 -33.80 -14.93
CA VAL A 6 -29.40 -32.79 -14.06
C VAL A 6 -28.56 -32.52 -12.81
N ARG A 7 -27.90 -33.54 -12.25
CA ARG A 7 -26.99 -33.34 -11.10
C ARG A 7 -25.73 -32.57 -11.48
N THR A 8 -25.11 -32.85 -12.62
CA THR A 8 -23.92 -32.09 -13.06
C THR A 8 -24.23 -30.63 -13.37
N SER A 9 -25.41 -30.32 -13.90
CA SER A 9 -25.82 -28.93 -14.15
C SER A 9 -26.16 -28.17 -12.86
N MET A 10 -26.74 -28.82 -11.84
CA MET A 10 -26.95 -28.20 -10.51
C MET A 10 -25.63 -28.02 -9.74
N VAL A 11 -24.76 -29.02 -9.73
CA VAL A 11 -23.43 -28.94 -9.08
C VAL A 11 -22.58 -27.83 -9.70
N GLY A 12 -22.53 -27.75 -11.04
CA GLY A 12 -21.81 -26.68 -11.74
C GLY A 12 -22.45 -25.28 -11.64
N ARG A 13 -23.72 -25.18 -11.21
CA ARG A 13 -24.40 -23.91 -10.93
C ARG A 13 -24.14 -23.47 -9.48
N ASN A 14 -24.07 -24.42 -8.54
CA ASN A 14 -23.76 -24.16 -7.13
C ASN A 14 -22.30 -23.70 -6.95
N GLU A 15 -21.33 -24.36 -7.59
CA GLU A 15 -19.91 -23.95 -7.55
C GLU A 15 -19.66 -22.58 -8.19
N ARG A 16 -20.41 -22.23 -9.24
CA ARG A 16 -20.33 -20.90 -9.87
C ARG A 16 -21.03 -19.81 -9.05
N HIS A 17 -21.97 -20.16 -8.19
CA HIS A 17 -22.62 -19.21 -7.29
C HIS A 17 -21.74 -18.95 -6.07
N ASP A 18 -21.23 -20.01 -5.44
CA ASP A 18 -20.25 -19.93 -4.34
C ASP A 18 -18.95 -19.23 -4.79
N GLY A 19 -18.49 -19.56 -6.00
CA GLY A 19 -17.39 -18.92 -6.72
C GLY A 19 -17.51 -17.40 -6.92
N ARG A 20 -18.73 -16.88 -7.03
CA ARG A 20 -18.98 -15.44 -7.23
C ARG A 20 -19.13 -14.71 -5.90
N ASN A 21 -19.84 -15.32 -4.95
CA ASN A 21 -20.03 -14.76 -3.61
C ASN A 21 -18.68 -14.55 -2.91
N TRP A 22 -17.76 -15.52 -2.95
CA TRP A 22 -16.45 -15.34 -2.30
C TRP A 22 -15.63 -14.18 -2.90
N MET A 23 -15.77 -13.95 -4.22
CA MET A 23 -15.05 -12.87 -4.91
C MET A 23 -15.61 -11.51 -4.53
N GLU A 24 -16.93 -11.41 -4.37
CA GLU A 24 -17.62 -10.20 -3.91
C GLU A 24 -17.28 -9.90 -2.43
N ASP A 25 -17.27 -10.91 -1.57
CA ASP A 25 -16.89 -10.76 -0.15
C ASP A 25 -15.44 -10.28 0.01
N LYS A 26 -14.53 -10.86 -0.78
CA LYS A 26 -13.13 -10.40 -0.79
C LYS A 26 -12.99 -8.97 -1.31
N ARG A 27 -13.74 -8.59 -2.36
CA ARG A 27 -13.75 -7.20 -2.86
C ARG A 27 -14.28 -6.22 -1.81
N GLY A 28 -15.36 -6.58 -1.11
CA GLY A 28 -15.93 -5.76 -0.04
C GLY A 28 -14.94 -5.55 1.10
N SER A 29 -14.33 -6.63 1.59
CA SER A 29 -13.32 -6.57 2.65
C SER A 29 -12.13 -5.68 2.27
N LEU A 30 -11.68 -5.77 1.02
CA LEU A 30 -10.53 -5.02 0.52
C LEU A 30 -10.85 -3.54 0.28
N MET A 31 -12.08 -3.23 -0.14
CA MET A 31 -12.58 -1.85 -0.20
C MET A 31 -12.56 -1.22 1.18
N VAL A 32 -12.99 -1.95 2.22
CA VAL A 32 -12.95 -1.46 3.60
C VAL A 32 -11.51 -1.14 4.03
N VAL A 33 -10.57 -2.06 3.81
CA VAL A 33 -9.15 -1.84 4.16
C VAL A 33 -8.59 -0.62 3.44
N ALA A 34 -8.84 -0.48 2.13
CA ALA A 34 -8.36 0.65 1.35
C ALA A 34 -8.95 1.99 1.85
N THR A 35 -10.25 2.02 2.14
CA THR A 35 -10.91 3.20 2.69
C THR A 35 -10.33 3.56 4.06
N VAL A 36 -10.09 2.59 4.94
CA VAL A 36 -9.48 2.83 6.26
C VAL A 36 -8.08 3.44 6.11
N ILE A 37 -7.24 2.91 5.22
CA ILE A 37 -5.89 3.47 4.97
C ILE A 37 -5.99 4.89 4.40
N ALA A 38 -6.89 5.12 3.44
CA ALA A 38 -7.10 6.45 2.88
C ALA A 38 -7.56 7.46 3.95
N THR A 39 -8.49 7.06 4.82
CA THR A 39 -8.94 7.90 5.94
C THR A 39 -7.80 8.18 6.92
N MET A 40 -7.04 7.16 7.33
CA MET A 40 -5.92 7.33 8.26
C MET A 40 -4.84 8.28 7.72
N THR A 41 -4.45 8.11 6.45
CA THR A 41 -3.45 8.98 5.81
C THR A 41 -3.97 10.41 5.59
N PHE A 42 -5.26 10.58 5.28
CA PHE A 42 -5.89 11.89 5.21
C PHE A 42 -5.87 12.60 6.57
N GLN A 43 -6.21 11.89 7.66
CA GLN A 43 -6.19 12.43 9.01
C GLN A 43 -4.79 12.92 9.40
N ILE A 44 -3.75 12.19 9.04
CA ILE A 44 -2.34 12.58 9.27
C ILE A 44 -1.99 13.85 8.48
N ALA A 45 -2.48 13.99 7.25
CA ALA A 45 -2.16 15.14 6.41
C ALA A 45 -2.76 16.45 6.96
N ILE A 46 -4.00 16.41 7.48
CA ILE A 46 -4.66 17.59 8.06
C ILE A 46 -4.24 17.87 9.51
N ASN A 47 -3.85 16.82 10.24
CA ASN A 47 -3.38 16.91 11.63
C ASN A 47 -1.97 16.29 11.72
N PRO A 48 -0.92 17.00 11.25
CA PRO A 48 0.42 16.45 11.26
C PRO A 48 0.88 16.16 12.70
N PRO A 49 1.69 15.11 12.89
CA PRO A 49 2.30 14.85 14.20
C PRO A 49 3.10 16.10 14.62
N GLY A 50 3.03 16.46 15.90
CA GLY A 50 3.62 17.69 16.43
C GLY A 50 2.84 18.98 16.15
N GLY A 51 1.71 18.90 15.41
CA GLY A 51 0.82 20.02 15.17
C GLY A 51 1.35 21.06 14.18
N VAL A 52 0.62 22.17 14.09
CA VAL A 52 0.96 23.31 13.23
C VAL A 52 1.21 24.55 14.09
N TRP A 53 2.13 25.40 13.63
CA TRP A 53 2.37 26.70 14.24
C TRP A 53 1.08 27.54 14.22
N GLN A 54 0.69 28.08 15.37
CA GLN A 54 -0.52 28.90 15.50
C GLN A 54 -0.24 30.39 15.28
N ALA A 55 1.00 30.83 15.51
CA ALA A 55 1.40 32.23 15.39
C ALA A 55 2.72 32.34 14.60
N LYS A 56 2.89 33.46 13.91
CA LYS A 56 4.14 33.81 13.23
C LYS A 56 5.17 34.20 14.29
N THR A 57 6.22 33.42 14.46
CA THR A 57 7.27 33.70 15.46
C THR A 57 8.65 33.37 14.89
N ASP A 58 9.66 34.13 15.32
CA ASP A 58 11.08 33.96 15.02
C ASP A 58 11.88 33.30 16.16
N ASP A 59 11.33 33.28 17.38
CA ASP A 59 12.09 32.95 18.59
C ASP A 59 11.41 31.90 19.52
N GLN A 60 10.53 31.05 18.97
CA GLN A 60 9.90 29.96 19.73
C GLN A 60 10.68 28.64 19.68
N GLN A 61 10.73 27.92 20.80
CA GLN A 61 11.34 26.60 20.91
C GLN A 61 10.82 25.65 19.82
N GLY A 62 11.72 25.21 18.94
CA GLY A 62 11.41 24.33 17.79
C GLY A 62 11.44 25.04 16.43
N CYS A 63 11.51 26.37 16.39
CA CYS A 63 11.83 27.13 15.19
C CYS A 63 13.36 27.32 15.08
N GLU A 64 13.94 27.00 13.92
CA GLU A 64 15.37 27.19 13.67
C GLU A 64 15.74 28.68 13.73
N ALA A 65 16.75 29.05 14.53
CA ALA A 65 17.16 30.44 14.72
C ALA A 65 17.49 31.11 13.38
N GLY A 66 16.85 32.24 13.09
CA GLY A 66 16.98 32.97 11.83
C GLY A 66 15.99 32.56 10.73
N LYS A 67 15.04 31.65 11.01
CA LYS A 67 13.90 31.36 10.13
C LYS A 67 12.60 31.85 10.74
N ILE A 68 11.73 32.38 9.88
CA ILE A 68 10.38 32.78 10.26
C ILE A 68 9.48 31.55 10.17
N CYS A 69 8.99 31.07 11.31
CA CYS A 69 7.96 30.02 11.34
C CYS A 69 6.60 30.66 11.07
N GLN A 70 5.97 30.27 9.95
CA GLN A 70 4.68 30.81 9.54
C GLN A 70 3.52 29.99 10.12
N ALA A 71 2.48 30.67 10.58
CA ALA A 71 1.26 30.01 11.05
C ALA A 71 0.65 29.11 9.95
N GLY A 72 0.15 27.94 10.35
CA GLY A 72 -0.39 26.93 9.43
C GLY A 72 0.64 25.96 8.86
N THR A 73 1.93 26.10 9.20
CA THR A 73 2.97 25.15 8.80
C THR A 73 3.26 24.15 9.92
N SER A 74 3.62 22.90 9.56
CA SER A 74 3.89 21.83 10.54
C SER A 74 5.13 22.14 11.38
N VAL A 75 5.02 21.98 12.70
CA VAL A 75 6.12 22.26 13.64
C VAL A 75 7.34 21.39 13.36
N LEU A 76 7.13 20.12 13.02
CA LEU A 76 8.22 19.16 12.74
C LEU A 76 9.01 19.48 11.46
N ALA A 77 8.48 20.27 10.53
CA ALA A 77 9.19 20.66 9.32
C ALA A 77 10.29 21.71 9.56
N PHE A 78 10.19 22.48 10.65
CA PHE A 78 11.12 23.57 11.00
C PHE A 78 12.12 23.17 12.09
N SER A 79 12.09 21.91 12.53
CA SER A 79 13.05 21.35 13.48
C SER A 79 14.44 21.12 12.84
N SER A 80 15.37 20.59 13.64
CA SER A 80 16.73 20.21 13.23
C SER A 80 16.75 19.43 11.91
N SER A 81 17.82 19.60 11.11
CA SER A 81 18.00 18.99 9.78
C SER A 81 17.66 17.49 9.72
N ASN A 82 18.03 16.73 10.75
CA ASN A 82 17.75 15.29 10.86
C ASN A 82 16.26 14.95 11.07
N GLN A 83 15.50 15.82 11.75
CA GLN A 83 14.06 15.63 11.99
C GLN A 83 13.24 16.05 10.77
N ARG A 84 13.67 17.13 10.09
CA ARG A 84 13.07 17.55 8.83
C ARG A 84 13.12 16.46 7.76
N LEU A 85 14.28 15.82 7.58
CA LEU A 85 14.42 14.74 6.58
C LEU A 85 13.50 13.54 6.89
N LYS A 86 13.33 13.19 8.17
CA LYS A 86 12.38 12.14 8.58
C LYS A 86 10.93 12.53 8.31
N TYR A 87 10.58 13.79 8.55
CA TYR A 87 9.25 14.32 8.27
C TYR A 87 8.94 14.30 6.76
N GLU A 88 9.90 14.70 5.91
CA GLU A 88 9.73 14.66 4.45
C GLU A 88 9.50 13.23 3.94
N ILE A 89 10.30 12.26 4.42
CA ILE A 89 10.10 10.83 4.08
C ILE A 89 8.75 10.32 4.58
N PHE A 90 8.34 10.71 5.79
CA PHE A 90 7.05 10.35 6.38
C PHE A 90 5.87 10.83 5.52
N ILE A 91 5.85 12.11 5.14
CA ILE A 91 4.79 12.67 4.30
C ILE A 91 4.76 11.99 2.93
N LEU A 92 5.93 11.76 2.32
CA LEU A 92 6.01 11.04 1.04
C LEU A 92 5.39 9.64 1.12
N LEU A 93 5.69 8.88 2.16
CA LEU A 93 5.09 7.55 2.37
C LEU A 93 3.57 7.63 2.54
N CYS A 94 3.06 8.60 3.30
CA CYS A 94 1.62 8.83 3.45
C CYS A 94 0.95 9.17 2.11
N THR A 95 1.55 10.02 1.27
CA THR A 95 1.01 10.37 -0.04
C THR A 95 0.98 9.17 -0.99
N ILE A 96 2.02 8.33 -0.98
CA ILE A 96 2.07 7.09 -1.76
C ILE A 96 0.96 6.14 -1.32
N SER A 97 0.78 5.93 -0.01
CA SER A 97 -0.31 5.09 0.50
C SER A 97 -1.70 5.64 0.19
N PHE A 98 -1.90 6.96 0.30
CA PHE A 98 -3.18 7.59 -0.01
C PHE A 98 -3.54 7.42 -1.50
N SER A 99 -2.61 7.75 -2.40
CA SER A 99 -2.81 7.60 -3.85
C SER A 99 -3.03 6.14 -4.28
N ALA A 100 -2.27 5.20 -3.71
CA ALA A 100 -2.45 3.77 -3.96
C ALA A 100 -3.83 3.27 -3.46
N SER A 101 -4.30 3.76 -2.32
CA SER A 101 -5.61 3.41 -1.76
C SER A 101 -6.76 3.98 -2.59
N LEU A 102 -6.67 5.24 -3.04
CA LEU A 102 -7.65 5.83 -3.96
C LEU A 102 -7.71 5.09 -5.29
N THR A 103 -6.55 4.77 -5.86
CA THR A 103 -6.47 3.96 -7.09
C THR A 103 -7.18 2.64 -6.90
N THR A 104 -6.98 1.99 -5.75
CA THR A 104 -7.63 0.74 -5.40
C THR A 104 -9.15 0.89 -5.30
N ILE A 105 -9.63 1.92 -4.59
CA ILE A 105 -11.06 2.17 -4.40
C ILE A 105 -11.74 2.42 -5.75
N ILE A 106 -11.17 3.28 -6.60
CA ILE A 106 -11.71 3.59 -7.93
C ILE A 106 -11.76 2.32 -8.79
N LEU A 107 -10.70 1.50 -8.78
CA LEU A 107 -10.67 0.24 -9.53
C LEU A 107 -11.72 -0.76 -9.05
N LEU A 108 -11.98 -0.82 -7.74
CA LEU A 108 -13.04 -1.66 -7.16
C LEU A 108 -14.44 -1.13 -7.54
N LEU A 109 -14.66 0.18 -7.48
CA LEU A 109 -15.92 0.84 -7.80
C LEU A 109 -16.27 0.76 -9.30
N CYS A 110 -15.29 0.94 -10.18
CA CYS A 110 -15.47 0.81 -11.63
C CYS A 110 -15.82 -0.61 -12.07
N GLY A 111 -15.86 -1.58 -11.14
CA GLY A 111 -16.27 -2.94 -11.44
C GLY A 111 -15.40 -3.61 -12.51
N VAL A 112 -14.17 -3.11 -12.72
CA VAL A 112 -13.25 -3.64 -13.73
C VAL A 112 -13.21 -5.15 -13.53
N SER A 113 -13.62 -5.88 -14.58
CA SER A 113 -13.73 -7.32 -14.46
C SER A 113 -12.32 -7.83 -14.12
N LEU A 114 -12.15 -8.40 -12.93
CA LEU A 114 -10.91 -9.07 -12.48
C LEU A 114 -10.69 -10.38 -13.28
N ARG A 115 -11.22 -10.42 -14.51
CA ARG A 115 -11.20 -11.54 -15.42
C ARG A 115 -9.79 -11.78 -15.93
N ASN A 116 -8.98 -10.72 -16.04
CA ASN A 116 -7.58 -10.87 -16.41
C ASN A 116 -6.70 -11.02 -15.16
N LYS A 117 -5.97 -12.14 -15.09
CA LYS A 117 -5.10 -12.48 -13.95
C LYS A 117 -4.03 -11.41 -13.71
N PHE A 118 -3.61 -10.69 -14.75
CA PHE A 118 -2.71 -9.54 -14.69
C PHE A 118 -3.27 -8.37 -13.85
N ILE A 119 -4.52 -7.98 -14.08
CA ILE A 119 -5.14 -6.82 -13.41
C ILE A 119 -5.32 -7.12 -11.92
N MET A 120 -5.77 -8.33 -11.59
CA MET A 120 -5.87 -8.77 -10.19
C MET A 120 -4.51 -8.73 -9.50
N TRP A 121 -3.46 -9.20 -10.16
CA TRP A 121 -2.10 -9.19 -9.62
C TRP A 121 -1.55 -7.77 -9.42
N PHE A 122 -1.72 -6.89 -10.41
CA PHE A 122 -1.32 -5.49 -10.32
C PHE A 122 -1.98 -4.80 -9.12
N PHE A 123 -3.27 -5.00 -8.97
CA PHE A 123 -4.06 -4.45 -7.88
C PHE A 123 -3.62 -4.98 -6.50
N THR A 124 -3.31 -6.29 -6.39
CA THR A 124 -2.71 -6.86 -5.18
C THR A 124 -1.36 -6.24 -4.86
N ILE A 125 -0.51 -5.96 -5.86
CA ILE A 125 0.78 -5.29 -5.65
C ILE A 125 0.57 -3.87 -5.15
N VAL A 126 -0.29 -3.08 -5.79
CA VAL A 126 -0.59 -1.68 -5.40
C VAL A 126 -1.06 -1.62 -3.95
N LEU A 127 -1.98 -2.51 -3.57
CA LEU A 127 -2.45 -2.62 -2.19
C LEU A 127 -1.36 -3.04 -1.21
N SER A 128 -0.53 -4.01 -1.58
CA SER A 128 0.58 -4.46 -0.74
C SER A 128 1.54 -3.32 -0.47
N ILE A 129 1.96 -2.60 -1.52
CA ILE A 129 2.81 -1.41 -1.43
C ILE A 129 2.16 -0.36 -0.52
N SER A 130 0.86 -0.09 -0.69
CA SER A 130 0.13 0.86 0.17
C SER A 130 0.23 0.50 1.65
N VAL A 131 0.01 -0.77 2.00
CA VAL A 131 0.10 -1.27 3.38
C VAL A 131 1.53 -1.13 3.92
N ILE A 132 2.56 -1.46 3.13
CA ILE A 132 3.97 -1.31 3.54
C ILE A 132 4.28 0.16 3.84
N CYS A 133 3.91 1.04 2.92
CA CYS A 133 4.17 2.47 3.04
C CYS A 133 3.48 3.05 4.28
N THR A 134 2.24 2.62 4.57
CA THR A 134 1.51 3.06 5.77
C THR A 134 2.16 2.54 7.05
N ALA A 135 2.59 1.27 7.08
CA ALA A 135 3.30 0.70 8.22
C ALA A 135 4.66 1.41 8.47
N GLY A 136 5.39 1.72 7.40
CA GLY A 136 6.63 2.48 7.46
C GLY A 136 6.41 3.91 7.97
N ALA A 137 5.37 4.60 7.46
CA ALA A 137 4.99 5.92 7.94
C ALA A 137 4.64 5.90 9.44
N TYR A 138 3.89 4.89 9.90
CA TYR A 138 3.57 4.72 11.30
C TYR A 138 4.82 4.53 12.19
N ALA A 139 5.79 3.73 11.74
CA ALA A 139 7.05 3.52 12.45
C ALA A 139 7.87 4.82 12.57
N ILE A 140 7.98 5.59 11.48
CA ILE A 140 8.69 6.87 11.48
C ILE A 140 7.98 7.87 12.40
N CYS A 141 6.65 7.91 12.36
CA CYS A 141 5.83 8.76 13.22
C CYS A 141 6.09 8.48 14.70
N ILE A 142 6.06 7.21 15.12
CA ILE A 142 6.40 6.83 16.50
C ILE A 142 7.82 7.27 16.84
N TRP A 143 8.79 7.07 15.94
CA TRP A 143 10.16 7.46 16.21
C TRP A 143 10.33 8.99 16.41
N MET A 144 9.54 9.79 15.70
CA MET A 144 9.51 11.24 15.86
C MET A 144 8.87 11.66 17.20
N ILE A 145 7.78 11.02 17.62
CA ILE A 145 7.03 11.37 18.83
C ILE A 145 7.68 10.84 20.11
N LEU A 146 8.19 9.59 20.10
CA LEU A 146 8.69 8.88 21.29
C LEU A 146 10.16 9.17 21.62
N ASN A 147 10.83 10.07 20.90
CA ASN A 147 12.23 10.42 21.11
C ASN A 147 12.61 10.87 22.54
N PRO A 148 11.71 11.40 23.40
CA PRO A 148 12.07 11.69 24.80
C PRO A 148 11.87 10.51 25.78
N LEU A 149 11.29 9.37 25.38
CA LEU A 149 11.11 8.22 26.28
C LEU A 149 12.39 7.38 26.38
N ASN A 150 12.64 6.77 27.55
CA ASN A 150 13.80 5.91 27.88
C ASN A 150 14.43 5.23 26.65
N LYS A 151 15.75 5.41 26.44
CA LYS A 151 16.52 4.88 25.29
C LYS A 151 16.31 3.38 25.00
N LEU A 152 15.81 2.63 25.98
CA LEU A 152 15.48 1.21 25.88
C LEU A 152 14.14 0.97 25.17
N VAL A 153 13.10 1.74 25.49
CA VAL A 153 11.77 1.62 24.86
C VAL A 153 11.86 2.01 23.38
N GLY A 154 12.54 3.11 23.06
CA GLY A 154 12.77 3.51 21.67
C GLY A 154 13.52 2.45 20.86
N ARG A 155 14.45 1.72 21.49
CA ARG A 155 15.21 0.64 20.83
C ARG A 155 14.37 -0.60 20.59
N ILE A 156 13.53 -1.00 21.54
CA ILE A 156 12.59 -2.13 21.38
C ILE A 156 11.58 -1.83 20.27
N THR A 157 10.99 -0.64 20.27
CA THR A 157 10.06 -0.20 19.23
C THR A 157 10.71 -0.17 17.85
N LEU A 158 11.98 0.28 17.77
CA LEU A 158 12.75 0.25 16.53
C LEU A 158 12.98 -1.17 16.02
N TYR A 159 13.40 -2.11 16.89
CA TYR A 159 13.63 -3.50 16.48
C TYR A 159 12.34 -4.18 16.02
N TYR A 160 11.24 -3.96 16.72
CA TYR A 160 9.94 -4.48 16.32
C TYR A 160 9.53 -3.93 14.95
N ALA A 161 9.68 -2.61 14.73
CA ALA A 161 9.37 -1.98 13.46
C ALA A 161 10.28 -2.44 12.31
N LEU A 162 11.58 -2.64 12.55
CA LEU A 162 12.53 -3.16 11.55
C LEU A 162 12.22 -4.60 11.18
N PHE A 163 11.90 -5.44 12.16
CA PHE A 163 11.49 -6.82 11.94
C PHE A 163 10.21 -6.88 11.10
N TRP A 164 9.19 -6.12 11.48
CA TRP A 164 7.92 -6.05 10.75
C TRP A 164 8.09 -5.48 9.34
N GLY A 165 8.87 -4.40 9.20
CA GLY A 165 9.20 -3.80 7.91
C GLY A 165 9.95 -4.77 7.00
N GLY A 166 10.95 -5.48 7.53
CA GLY A 166 11.71 -6.49 6.80
C GLY A 166 10.84 -7.64 6.30
N PHE A 167 9.95 -8.16 7.15
CA PHE A 167 9.00 -9.20 6.76
C PHE A 167 8.08 -8.74 5.62
N THR A 168 7.57 -7.51 5.72
CA THR A 168 6.68 -6.94 4.71
C THR A 168 7.40 -6.72 3.37
N VAL A 169 8.64 -6.21 3.38
CA VAL A 169 9.47 -6.04 2.18
C VAL A 169 9.76 -7.40 1.53
N LEU A 170 10.07 -8.42 2.33
CA LEU A 170 10.35 -9.77 1.83
C LEU A 170 9.12 -10.37 1.12
N ILE A 171 7.93 -10.15 1.68
CA ILE A 171 6.66 -10.54 1.03
C ILE A 171 6.48 -9.79 -0.29
N CYS A 172 6.71 -8.48 -0.33
CA CYS A 172 6.60 -7.71 -1.58
C CYS A 172 7.59 -8.18 -2.64
N VAL A 173 8.85 -8.45 -2.27
CA VAL A 173 9.86 -8.99 -3.18
C VAL A 173 9.44 -10.37 -3.68
N ALA A 174 8.92 -11.26 -2.83
CA ALA A 174 8.45 -12.58 -3.23
C ALA A 174 7.27 -12.50 -4.23
N ILE A 175 6.34 -11.55 -4.00
CA ILE A 175 5.25 -11.27 -4.93
C ILE A 175 5.82 -10.73 -6.25
N PHE A 176 6.70 -9.72 -6.22
CA PHE A 176 7.32 -9.17 -7.42
C PHE A 176 8.12 -10.21 -8.22
N CYS A 177 8.90 -11.06 -7.56
CA CYS A 177 9.63 -12.16 -8.21
C CYS A 177 8.68 -13.17 -8.88
N ARG A 178 7.55 -13.49 -8.23
CA ARG A 178 6.50 -14.32 -8.85
C ARG A 178 5.87 -13.65 -10.08
N LEU A 179 5.65 -12.32 -10.04
CA LEU A 179 5.17 -11.55 -11.19
C LEU A 179 6.18 -11.62 -12.34
N ALA A 180 7.45 -11.31 -12.06
CA ALA A 180 8.53 -11.32 -13.04
C ALA A 180 8.67 -12.70 -13.69
N PHE A 181 8.66 -13.77 -12.89
CA PHE A 181 8.71 -15.14 -13.40
C PHE A 181 7.49 -15.49 -14.27
N TRP A 182 6.29 -15.08 -13.86
CA TRP A 182 5.08 -15.33 -14.62
C TRP A 182 5.04 -14.54 -15.95
N ILE A 183 5.49 -13.28 -15.93
CA ILE A 183 5.68 -12.45 -17.13
C ILE A 183 6.71 -13.09 -18.04
N LEU A 184 7.87 -13.54 -17.51
CA LEU A 184 8.89 -14.22 -18.29
C LEU A 184 8.32 -15.47 -18.95
N LYS A 185 7.58 -16.31 -18.21
CA LYS A 185 6.94 -17.51 -18.74
C LYS A 185 5.86 -17.18 -19.78
N SER A 186 5.12 -16.10 -19.60
CA SER A 186 4.12 -15.64 -20.58
C SER A 186 4.79 -15.15 -21.86
N PHE A 187 5.86 -14.38 -21.72
CA PHE A 187 6.66 -13.84 -22.82
C PHE A 187 7.36 -14.97 -23.60
N PHE A 188 7.96 -15.95 -22.91
CA PHE A 188 8.54 -17.14 -23.53
C PHE A 188 7.50 -17.99 -24.26
N ARG A 189 6.30 -18.19 -23.70
CA ARG A 189 5.20 -18.86 -24.42
C ARG A 189 4.79 -18.10 -25.67
N PHE A 190 4.72 -16.78 -25.59
CA PHE A 190 4.38 -15.93 -26.73
C PHE A 190 5.47 -15.98 -27.82
N LEU A 191 6.75 -15.94 -27.44
CA LEU A 191 7.89 -16.12 -28.36
C LEU A 191 7.90 -17.50 -29.02
N CYS A 192 7.58 -18.58 -28.28
CA CYS A 192 7.46 -19.92 -28.87
C CYS A 192 6.31 -20.01 -29.88
N CYS A 193 5.15 -19.38 -29.62
CA CYS A 193 4.06 -19.31 -30.60
C CYS A 193 4.45 -18.47 -31.84
N ARG A 194 5.16 -17.35 -31.63
CA ARG A 194 5.66 -16.51 -32.72
C ARG A 194 6.71 -17.23 -33.56
N ARG A 195 7.57 -18.04 -32.94
CA ARG A 195 8.55 -18.89 -33.64
C ARG A 195 7.88 -20.01 -34.44
N LYS A 196 6.84 -20.66 -33.90
CA LYS A 196 6.06 -21.68 -34.64
C LYS A 196 5.30 -21.11 -35.84
N ASN A 197 4.78 -19.88 -35.76
CA ASN A 197 4.13 -19.21 -36.88
C ASN A 197 5.09 -18.81 -38.02
N ILE A 198 6.40 -18.72 -37.76
CA ILE A 198 7.41 -18.39 -38.78
C ILE A 198 7.91 -19.66 -39.49
N THR A 199 7.87 -20.83 -38.84
CA THR A 199 8.32 -22.11 -39.41
C THR A 199 7.21 -22.96 -40.04
N GLY A 200 5.93 -22.58 -39.87
CA GLY A 200 4.78 -23.31 -40.43
C GLY A 200 4.26 -22.74 -41.76
N SER A 201 4.97 -21.79 -42.35
CA SER A 201 4.62 -21.08 -43.59
C SER A 201 5.64 -21.30 -44.71
N VAL A 202 6.43 -22.37 -44.62
CA VAL A 202 7.33 -22.88 -45.67
C VAL A 202 6.86 -24.27 -46.10
#